data_AF-A0AA88RU52-F1
#
_entry.id   AF-A0AA88RU52-F1
#
_cell.length_a   1.000
_cell.length_b   1.000
_cell.length_c   1.000
_cell.angle_alpha   90.00
_cell.angle_beta   90.00
_cell.angle_gamma   90.00
#
_symmetry.space_group_name_H-M   'P 1'
#
loop_
_entity.id
_entity.type
_entity.pdbx_description
1 polymer ?
#
loop_
_entity_poly.entity_id
_entity_poly.type
_entity_poly.pdbx_seq_one_letter_code
_entity_poly.pdbx_strand_id
1 'polypeptide(L)'
;MAAQSQPHPLHSLTRTLKASPASLELLRKPSRLIVAAKSNPRPNLGGRKLRVAVVGGGPAGSSAAESLARGGVETFLFERSPSAAKPCGGAIPLCMLDEFDIPSHLVDRKVTHMKIISPSNLTVDFGKTLKPHEFISMLRREVLDSYLRSRAESNGAVSIKALVTSLEVPSSPHAPYLVHYTVDNSTQKPLAVDCVVGADGANSKVAKSIHAGNYACAIAFQERIRLPDHKMEYYNNLAEMYVGNDVSPDFYAWVFPKCDHVAVGTGTLRSKKDIKLLQSGIRARVLPKIEGGKVIKVEAHPIPEHPRPTRVRGRVALVGDAAGYVTKCSGEGIYFAAKSGRMCGEAIVRASEGGDRMISEEDLKREYLKEWDAKYINTFRFLDLLQKVFYGNNAAREALVELCGDEYVQRMTFESYLYKKLATGNPWGDLKMLSGTIGSLVRCNLVGREMEVFNQSVLAKVV
;
A
#
# COMPACT_ATOMS: atom_id res chain seq x y z
N MET A 1 53.82 -72.18 11.05
CA MET A 1 54.52 -70.89 11.24
C MET A 1 54.66 -70.22 9.89
N ALA A 2 54.53 -68.89 9.88
CA ALA A 2 54.49 -67.89 8.79
C ALA A 2 55.42 -68.18 7.57
N ALA A 3 55.23 -67.61 6.37
CA ALA A 3 54.69 -66.31 5.96
C ALA A 3 54.25 -66.38 4.47
N GLN A 4 53.05 -65.92 4.10
CA GLN A 4 52.72 -64.63 3.43
C GLN A 4 53.48 -64.26 2.13
N SER A 5 52.71 -64.33 1.04
CA SER A 5 52.38 -63.25 0.09
C SER A 5 52.58 -63.62 -1.39
N GLN A 6 51.54 -63.33 -2.17
CA GLN A 6 51.24 -63.75 -3.55
C GLN A 6 50.49 -62.55 -4.21
N PRO A 7 50.35 -62.46 -5.55
CA PRO A 7 51.23 -61.66 -6.40
C PRO A 7 50.46 -60.70 -7.36
N HIS A 8 51.17 -60.12 -8.32
CA HIS A 8 50.68 -59.38 -9.51
C HIS A 8 51.46 -59.88 -10.74
N PRO A 9 51.15 -59.53 -12.02
CA PRO A 9 49.90 -59.08 -12.67
C PRO A 9 49.61 -59.76 -14.05
N LEU A 10 48.44 -59.43 -14.63
CA LEU A 10 48.09 -59.37 -16.08
C LEU A 10 48.16 -60.63 -16.97
N HIS A 11 47.01 -61.05 -17.52
CA HIS A 11 46.83 -61.21 -18.99
C HIS A 11 45.36 -61.39 -19.42
N SER A 12 45.04 -60.71 -20.53
CA SER A 12 43.95 -60.82 -21.51
C SER A 12 42.98 -62.01 -21.51
N LEU A 13 41.70 -61.78 -21.86
CA LEU A 13 41.11 -62.25 -23.12
C LEU A 13 39.64 -61.82 -23.32
N THR A 14 39.35 -61.41 -24.55
CA THR A 14 38.08 -61.08 -25.22
C THR A 14 37.03 -62.20 -25.22
N ARG A 15 35.72 -61.88 -25.10
CA ARG A 15 34.69 -62.39 -26.04
C ARG A 15 33.34 -61.69 -25.94
N THR A 16 32.74 -61.54 -27.11
CA THR A 16 31.45 -60.92 -27.45
C THR A 16 30.28 -61.92 -27.40
N LEU A 17 29.06 -61.37 -27.20
CA LEU A 17 27.73 -61.77 -27.71
C LEU A 17 26.74 -62.59 -26.83
N LYS A 18 25.57 -61.93 -26.68
CA LYS A 18 24.17 -62.42 -26.83
C LYS A 18 23.42 -63.08 -25.65
N ALA A 19 22.56 -62.24 -25.06
CA ALA A 19 21.11 -62.37 -24.84
C ALA A 19 20.51 -63.43 -23.89
N SER A 20 19.80 -62.94 -22.87
CA SER A 20 18.40 -63.34 -22.55
C SER A 20 17.78 -62.32 -21.58
N PRO A 21 16.59 -61.74 -21.87
CA PRO A 21 15.93 -60.76 -21.01
C PRO A 21 14.90 -61.44 -20.12
N ALA A 22 15.25 -61.76 -18.89
CA ALA A 22 14.26 -62.03 -17.86
C ALA A 22 14.88 -61.78 -16.49
N SER A 23 14.13 -61.12 -15.62
CA SER A 23 14.33 -61.02 -14.16
C SER A 23 15.17 -59.85 -13.65
N LEU A 24 14.82 -58.61 -14.01
CA LEU A 24 15.23 -57.43 -13.21
C LEU A 24 14.35 -56.20 -13.49
N GLU A 25 13.04 -56.32 -13.24
CA GLU A 25 12.16 -55.16 -13.10
C GLU A 25 11.10 -55.40 -12.02
N LEU A 26 11.57 -55.66 -10.80
CA LEU A 26 10.79 -55.40 -9.60
C LEU A 26 11.68 -54.62 -8.67
N LEU A 27 11.59 -53.29 -8.71
CA LEU A 27 11.71 -52.40 -7.55
C LEU A 27 11.51 -50.94 -7.98
N ARG A 28 10.58 -50.28 -7.27
CA ARG A 28 10.30 -48.82 -7.22
C ARG A 28 9.38 -48.22 -8.29
N LYS A 29 8.08 -48.49 -8.15
CA LYS A 29 7.06 -47.44 -8.42
C LYS A 29 6.84 -46.66 -7.12
N PRO A 30 6.97 -45.32 -7.10
CA PRO A 30 6.54 -44.53 -5.95
C PRO A 30 5.01 -44.57 -5.92
N SER A 31 4.46 -45.20 -4.89
CA SER A 31 3.04 -45.10 -4.56
C SER A 31 2.73 -43.62 -4.28
N ARG A 32 2.09 -42.94 -5.24
CA ARG A 32 1.45 -41.65 -5.00
C ARG A 32 0.36 -41.88 -3.98
N LEU A 33 0.63 -41.52 -2.72
CA LEU A 33 -0.39 -41.37 -1.70
C LEU A 33 -1.28 -40.19 -2.14
N ILE A 34 -2.42 -40.50 -2.77
CA ILE A 34 -3.47 -39.50 -2.99
C ILE A 34 -4.13 -39.29 -1.63
N VAL A 35 -3.63 -38.31 -0.88
CA VAL A 35 -4.39 -37.75 0.24
C VAL A 35 -5.54 -36.98 -0.38
N ALA A 36 -6.67 -37.65 -0.59
CA ALA A 36 -7.93 -36.98 -0.83
C ALA A 36 -8.25 -36.18 0.45
N ALA A 37 -7.97 -34.89 0.42
CA ALA A 37 -8.45 -33.98 1.45
C ALA A 37 -9.98 -34.14 1.47
N LYS A 38 -10.53 -34.71 2.55
CA LYS A 38 -11.98 -34.66 2.80
C LYS A 38 -12.36 -33.19 2.84
N SER A 39 -12.88 -32.66 1.74
CA SER A 39 -13.51 -31.35 1.75
C SER A 39 -14.73 -31.48 2.64
N ASN A 40 -14.71 -30.89 3.83
CA ASN A 40 -15.92 -30.78 4.63
C ASN A 40 -17.01 -30.16 3.74
N PRO A 41 -18.21 -30.77 3.68
CA PRO A 41 -19.28 -30.27 2.83
C PRO A 41 -19.58 -28.82 3.23
N ARG A 42 -19.51 -27.93 2.24
CA ARG A 42 -19.77 -26.51 2.47
C ARG A 42 -21.28 -26.29 2.65
N PRO A 43 -21.70 -25.30 3.45
CA PRO A 43 -23.10 -24.95 3.58
C PRO A 43 -23.73 -24.69 2.21
N ASN A 44 -24.89 -25.29 1.96
CA ASN A 44 -25.69 -25.00 0.79
C ASN A 44 -26.29 -23.59 0.95
N LEU A 45 -26.16 -22.74 -0.07
CA LEU A 45 -26.75 -21.41 -0.07
C LEU A 45 -28.28 -21.46 -0.27
N GLY A 46 -28.87 -22.60 -0.62
CA GLY A 46 -30.31 -22.75 -0.80
C GLY A 46 -30.84 -22.02 -2.04
N GLY A 47 -30.02 -21.93 -3.10
CA GLY A 47 -30.38 -21.27 -4.36
C GLY A 47 -30.26 -19.73 -4.37
N ARG A 48 -29.98 -19.09 -3.22
CA ARG A 48 -29.61 -17.65 -3.19
C ARG A 48 -28.13 -17.45 -3.46
N LYS A 49 -27.77 -16.22 -3.86
CA LYS A 49 -26.37 -15.80 -3.99
C LYS A 49 -25.70 -15.61 -2.63
N LEU A 50 -24.37 -15.71 -2.64
CA LEU A 50 -23.51 -15.38 -1.51
C LEU A 50 -23.75 -13.92 -1.09
N ARG A 51 -23.96 -13.69 0.21
CA ARG A 51 -24.14 -12.36 0.78
C ARG A 51 -22.84 -11.86 1.37
N VAL A 52 -22.37 -10.72 0.88
CA VAL A 52 -21.11 -10.12 1.33
C VAL A 52 -21.34 -8.71 1.83
N ALA A 53 -20.94 -8.45 3.07
CA ALA A 53 -20.85 -7.08 3.58
C ALA A 53 -19.47 -6.50 3.31
N VAL A 54 -19.42 -5.33 2.68
CA VAL A 54 -18.22 -4.53 2.54
C VAL A 54 -18.33 -3.34 3.50
N VAL A 55 -17.47 -3.29 4.51
CA VAL A 55 -17.55 -2.27 5.57
C VAL A 55 -16.58 -1.14 5.28
N GLY A 56 -17.08 0.03 4.86
CA GLY A 56 -16.32 1.23 4.52
C GLY A 56 -16.36 1.54 3.02
N GLY A 57 -16.87 2.72 2.63
CA GLY A 57 -17.06 3.15 1.24
C GLY A 57 -15.92 4.00 0.67
N GLY A 58 -14.70 3.85 1.17
CA GLY A 58 -13.51 4.44 0.55
C GLY A 58 -13.08 3.70 -0.72
N PRO A 59 -11.90 4.01 -1.30
CA PRO A 59 -11.42 3.35 -2.52
C PRO A 59 -11.35 1.83 -2.40
N ALA A 60 -10.93 1.30 -1.25
CA ALA A 60 -10.86 -0.15 -1.03
C ALA A 60 -12.23 -0.83 -1.06
N GLY A 61 -13.17 -0.36 -0.25
CA GLY A 61 -14.47 -1.03 -0.17
C GLY A 61 -15.31 -0.81 -1.42
N SER A 62 -15.27 0.37 -2.03
CA SER A 62 -15.97 0.63 -3.30
C SER A 62 -15.48 -0.27 -4.42
N SER A 63 -14.16 -0.45 -4.54
CA SER A 63 -13.56 -1.35 -5.53
C SER A 63 -13.86 -2.83 -5.25
N ALA A 64 -13.91 -3.22 -3.98
CA ALA A 64 -14.34 -4.58 -3.60
C ALA A 64 -15.81 -4.82 -3.95
N ALA A 65 -16.68 -3.88 -3.58
CA ALA A 65 -18.12 -3.97 -3.82
C ALA A 65 -18.45 -3.99 -5.31
N GLU A 66 -17.77 -3.18 -6.12
CA GLU A 66 -17.90 -3.22 -7.57
C GLU A 66 -17.55 -4.60 -8.14
N SER A 67 -16.39 -5.15 -7.78
CA SER A 67 -15.97 -6.48 -8.24
C SER A 67 -16.95 -7.58 -7.85
N LEU A 68 -17.46 -7.53 -6.61
CA LEU A 68 -18.42 -8.51 -6.09
C LEU A 68 -19.75 -8.44 -6.83
N ALA A 69 -20.33 -7.25 -6.92
CA ALA A 69 -21.63 -7.03 -7.54
C ALA A 69 -21.60 -7.40 -9.04
N ARG A 70 -20.56 -6.97 -9.77
CA ARG A 70 -20.34 -7.35 -11.17
C ARG A 70 -20.17 -8.86 -11.35
N GLY A 71 -19.67 -9.56 -10.34
CA GLY A 71 -19.50 -11.01 -10.32
C GLY A 71 -20.72 -11.82 -9.87
N GLY A 72 -21.89 -11.17 -9.69
CA GLY A 72 -23.13 -11.84 -9.32
C GLY A 72 -23.31 -12.13 -7.82
N VAL A 73 -22.49 -11.52 -6.96
CA VAL A 73 -22.57 -11.66 -5.50
C VAL A 73 -23.53 -10.62 -4.92
N GLU A 74 -24.40 -11.05 -4.00
CA GLU A 74 -25.30 -10.13 -3.27
C GLU A 74 -24.47 -9.28 -2.30
N THR A 75 -24.31 -8.00 -2.64
CA THR A 75 -23.28 -7.15 -2.04
C THR A 75 -23.89 -5.97 -1.29
N PHE A 76 -23.52 -5.79 -0.02
CA PHE A 76 -23.95 -4.68 0.83
C PHE A 76 -22.75 -3.79 1.15
N LEU A 77 -22.74 -2.54 0.66
CA LEU A 77 -21.67 -1.58 0.90
C LEU A 77 -22.06 -0.59 1.99
N PHE A 78 -21.38 -0.64 3.13
CA PHE A 78 -21.62 0.28 4.25
C PHE A 78 -20.72 1.51 4.17
N GLU A 79 -21.30 2.70 4.24
CA GLU A 79 -20.55 3.95 4.38
C GLU A 79 -21.25 4.92 5.34
N ARG A 80 -20.53 5.37 6.37
CA ARG A 80 -21.04 6.25 7.42
C ARG A 80 -21.32 7.66 6.90
N SER A 81 -20.39 8.23 6.14
CA SER A 81 -20.39 9.65 5.79
C SER A 81 -20.08 9.83 4.31
N PRO A 82 -21.06 9.62 3.41
CA PRO A 82 -20.76 9.57 1.99
C PRO A 82 -20.16 10.86 1.41
N SER A 83 -20.50 12.01 1.96
CA SER A 83 -19.97 13.31 1.54
C SER A 83 -18.62 13.67 2.16
N ALA A 84 -18.16 12.91 3.16
CA ALA A 84 -16.88 13.12 3.80
C ALA A 84 -15.79 12.29 3.11
N ALA A 85 -14.56 12.78 3.17
CA ALA A 85 -13.40 12.07 2.68
C ALA A 85 -12.29 12.08 3.73
N LYS A 86 -11.53 10.98 3.80
CA LYS A 86 -10.34 10.95 4.68
C LYS A 86 -9.30 11.97 4.18
N PRO A 87 -8.64 12.70 5.08
CA PRO A 87 -7.55 13.63 4.72
C PRO A 87 -6.49 12.92 3.89
N CYS A 88 -6.08 13.52 2.79
CA CYS A 88 -5.14 12.89 1.87
C CYS A 88 -4.50 13.91 0.92
N GLY A 89 -3.24 13.63 0.55
CA GLY A 89 -2.54 14.34 -0.51
C GLY A 89 -3.16 14.16 -1.90
N GLY A 90 -3.94 13.10 -2.11
CA GLY A 90 -4.75 12.86 -3.32
C GLY A 90 -3.96 12.64 -4.61
N ALA A 91 -2.68 12.26 -4.50
CA ALA A 91 -1.87 11.79 -5.62
C ALA A 91 -2.20 10.33 -5.93
N ILE A 92 -2.45 10.01 -7.20
CA ILE A 92 -2.60 8.63 -7.70
C ILE A 92 -1.67 8.40 -8.90
N PRO A 93 -1.17 7.16 -9.07
CA PRO A 93 -0.31 6.79 -10.18
C PRO A 93 -1.11 6.73 -11.49
N LEU A 94 -0.43 6.91 -12.62
CA LEU A 94 -1.05 6.91 -13.95
C LEU A 94 -1.82 5.62 -14.23
N CYS A 95 -1.26 4.45 -13.88
CA CYS A 95 -1.94 3.17 -14.10
C CYS A 95 -3.27 3.04 -13.36
N MET A 96 -3.49 3.80 -12.29
CA MET A 96 -4.78 3.78 -11.58
C MET A 96 -5.89 4.40 -12.43
N LEU A 97 -5.58 5.40 -13.26
CA LEU A 97 -6.58 6.00 -14.14
C LEU A 97 -7.15 4.96 -15.09
N ASP A 98 -6.28 4.20 -15.75
CA ASP A 98 -6.69 3.17 -16.70
C ASP A 98 -7.30 1.96 -15.99
N GLU A 99 -6.65 1.45 -14.93
CA GLU A 99 -7.14 0.28 -14.22
C GLU A 99 -8.55 0.51 -13.65
N PHE A 100 -8.87 1.71 -13.18
CA PHE A 100 -10.15 2.04 -12.53
C PHE A 100 -11.02 2.98 -13.37
N ASP A 101 -10.80 3.01 -14.69
CA ASP A 101 -11.49 3.84 -15.69
C ASP A 101 -11.79 5.28 -15.23
N ILE A 102 -10.89 5.86 -14.43
CA ILE A 102 -11.11 7.16 -13.79
C ILE A 102 -11.04 8.23 -14.90
N PRO A 103 -12.14 8.96 -15.14
CA PRO A 103 -12.17 9.95 -16.21
C PRO A 103 -11.17 11.07 -15.95
N SER A 104 -10.52 11.53 -17.03
CA SER A 104 -9.53 12.61 -16.97
C SER A 104 -10.08 13.92 -16.40
N HIS A 105 -11.37 14.20 -16.54
CA HIS A 105 -12.02 15.39 -15.99
C HIS A 105 -12.13 15.39 -14.45
N LEU A 106 -11.91 14.25 -13.78
CA LEU A 106 -11.82 14.18 -12.33
C LEU A 106 -10.41 14.53 -11.80
N VAL A 107 -9.43 14.64 -12.70
CA VAL A 107 -8.05 15.02 -12.36
C VAL A 107 -7.98 16.54 -12.24
N ASP A 108 -7.88 17.03 -11.00
CA ASP A 108 -7.82 18.47 -10.72
C ASP A 108 -6.49 19.07 -11.22
N ARG A 109 -5.37 18.34 -11.07
CA ARG A 109 -4.03 18.77 -11.54
C ARG A 109 -3.22 17.60 -12.09
N LYS A 110 -2.44 17.89 -13.13
CA LYS A 110 -1.44 16.98 -13.71
C LYS A 110 -0.05 17.44 -13.30
N VAL A 111 0.52 16.80 -12.29
CA VAL A 111 1.85 17.16 -11.79
C VAL A 111 2.90 16.52 -12.68
N THR A 112 3.65 17.35 -13.40
CA THR A 112 4.77 16.95 -14.27
C THR A 112 6.13 17.36 -13.69
N HIS A 113 6.12 18.15 -12.62
CA HIS A 113 7.33 18.55 -11.90
C HIS A 113 7.15 18.28 -10.41
N MET A 114 8.15 17.67 -9.79
CA MET A 114 8.25 17.61 -8.34
C MET A 114 9.52 18.31 -7.88
N LYS A 115 9.49 18.93 -6.72
CA LYS A 115 10.70 19.39 -6.02
C LYS A 115 10.88 18.59 -4.75
N ILE A 116 12.10 18.12 -4.52
CA ILE A 116 12.50 17.50 -3.26
C ILE A 116 13.48 18.45 -2.57
N ILE A 117 13.13 18.87 -1.35
CA ILE A 117 13.83 19.89 -0.59
C ILE A 117 14.46 19.26 0.65
N SER A 118 15.78 19.40 0.77
CA SER A 118 16.58 18.78 1.83
C SER A 118 16.53 19.54 3.17
N PRO A 119 17.10 18.99 4.25
CA PRO A 119 17.19 19.69 5.53
C PRO A 119 17.86 21.08 5.43
N SER A 120 18.93 21.20 4.65
CA SER A 120 19.68 22.45 4.36
C SER A 120 19.07 23.31 3.25
N ASN A 121 17.89 22.95 2.74
CA ASN A 121 17.18 23.59 1.63
C ASN A 121 17.85 23.45 0.25
N LEU A 122 18.74 22.47 0.07
CA LEU A 122 19.09 22.02 -1.27
C LEU A 122 17.80 21.55 -1.97
N THR A 123 17.56 22.04 -3.18
CA THR A 123 16.36 21.71 -3.96
C THR A 123 16.77 20.95 -5.20
N VAL A 124 16.12 19.81 -5.40
CA VAL A 124 16.28 18.99 -6.61
C VAL A 124 14.95 18.93 -7.35
N ASP A 125 15.00 19.23 -8.65
CA ASP A 125 13.89 18.97 -9.56
C ASP A 125 13.83 17.47 -9.88
N PHE A 126 12.71 16.85 -9.51
CA PHE A 126 12.40 15.43 -9.62
C PHE A 126 11.23 15.24 -10.59
N GLY A 127 11.44 14.50 -11.66
CA GLY A 127 10.47 14.34 -12.77
C GLY A 127 11.03 14.68 -14.14
N LYS A 128 12.34 14.96 -14.27
CA LYS A 128 12.99 15.28 -15.55
C LYS A 128 12.92 14.14 -16.56
N THR A 129 12.74 12.91 -16.07
CA THR A 129 12.65 11.69 -16.89
C THR A 129 11.23 11.28 -17.24
N LEU A 130 10.21 12.05 -16.82
CA LEU A 130 8.83 11.81 -17.22
C LEU A 130 8.67 11.97 -18.73
N LYS A 131 7.99 11.03 -19.35
CA LYS A 131 7.62 11.13 -20.77
C LYS A 131 6.50 12.17 -20.95
N PRO A 132 6.30 12.74 -22.16
CA PRO A 132 5.31 13.79 -22.39
C PRO A 132 3.87 13.47 -21.96
N HIS A 133 3.49 12.18 -21.95
CA HIS A 133 2.16 11.73 -21.53
C HIS A 133 2.08 11.31 -20.05
N GLU A 134 3.21 11.30 -19.33
CA GLU A 134 3.30 10.86 -17.95
C GLU A 134 3.15 12.03 -16.98
N PHE A 135 2.33 11.82 -15.94
CA PHE A 135 2.10 12.79 -14.87
C PHE A 135 1.58 12.07 -13.63
N ILE A 136 1.75 12.70 -12.46
CA ILE A 136 1.05 12.30 -11.25
C ILE A 136 -0.32 12.98 -11.24
N SER A 137 -1.37 12.16 -11.10
CA SER A 137 -2.74 12.66 -11.08
C SER A 137 -3.10 13.15 -9.68
N MET A 138 -3.50 14.41 -9.56
CA MET A 138 -3.96 14.99 -8.30
C MET A 138 -5.47 15.12 -8.31
N LEU A 139 -6.14 14.45 -7.37
CA LEU A 139 -7.59 14.46 -7.23
C LEU A 139 -8.00 14.86 -5.82
N ARG A 140 -9.22 15.37 -5.69
CA ARG A 140 -9.97 15.45 -4.44
C ARG A 140 -10.56 14.08 -4.09
N ARG A 141 -10.45 13.70 -2.83
CA ARG A 141 -10.91 12.38 -2.35
C ARG A 141 -12.42 12.26 -2.31
N GLU A 142 -13.11 13.35 -2.00
CA GLU A 142 -14.57 13.43 -2.06
C GLU A 142 -15.11 13.10 -3.47
N VAL A 143 -14.39 13.49 -4.52
CA VAL A 143 -14.76 13.23 -5.92
C VAL A 143 -14.43 11.79 -6.31
N LEU A 144 -13.19 11.34 -6.05
CA LEU A 144 -12.75 9.98 -6.37
C LEU A 144 -13.58 8.91 -5.64
N ASP A 145 -13.79 9.08 -4.33
CA ASP A 145 -14.52 8.13 -3.51
C ASP A 145 -16.01 8.08 -3.93
N SER A 146 -16.60 9.22 -4.33
CA SER A 146 -17.96 9.22 -4.90
C SER A 146 -18.02 8.46 -6.22
N TYR A 147 -17.10 8.73 -7.15
CA TYR A 147 -17.06 8.04 -8.43
C TYR A 147 -16.96 6.51 -8.28
N LEU A 148 -16.06 6.02 -7.43
CA LEU A 148 -15.88 4.59 -7.20
C LEU A 148 -17.12 3.93 -6.55
N ARG A 149 -17.81 4.62 -5.64
CA ARG A 149 -19.04 4.09 -5.04
C ARG A 149 -20.19 4.04 -6.03
N SER A 150 -20.38 5.10 -6.81
CA SER A 150 -21.45 5.14 -7.82
C SER A 150 -21.26 4.04 -8.87
N ARG A 151 -20.02 3.65 -9.17
CA ARG A 151 -19.74 2.46 -9.99
C ARG A 151 -20.17 1.16 -9.32
N ALA A 152 -19.85 0.98 -8.03
CA ALA A 152 -20.29 -0.20 -7.30
C ALA A 152 -21.83 -0.31 -7.29
N GLU A 153 -22.53 0.79 -7.03
CA GLU A 153 -23.99 0.89 -7.08
C GLU A 153 -24.54 0.55 -8.47
N SER A 154 -23.94 1.11 -9.52
CA SER A 154 -24.35 0.86 -10.92
C SER A 154 -24.16 -0.60 -11.35
N ASN A 155 -23.28 -1.35 -10.67
CA ASN A 155 -23.08 -2.79 -10.88
C ASN A 155 -23.98 -3.65 -9.96
N GLY A 156 -24.85 -3.05 -9.14
CA GLY A 156 -25.82 -3.76 -8.31
C GLY A 156 -25.46 -3.89 -6.83
N ALA A 157 -24.40 -3.22 -6.33
CA ALA A 157 -24.14 -3.18 -4.90
C ALA A 157 -25.20 -2.34 -4.17
N VAL A 158 -25.74 -2.86 -3.06
CA VAL A 158 -26.69 -2.15 -2.21
C VAL A 158 -25.91 -1.24 -1.26
N SER A 159 -25.92 0.06 -1.52
CA SER A 159 -25.34 1.06 -0.63
C SER A 159 -26.19 1.29 0.60
N ILE A 160 -25.58 1.13 1.78
CA ILE A 160 -26.19 1.36 3.08
C ILE A 160 -25.45 2.51 3.75
N LYS A 161 -26.09 3.67 3.79
CA LYS A 161 -25.59 4.85 4.52
C LYS A 161 -25.74 4.63 6.03
N ALA A 162 -24.73 4.01 6.64
CA ALA A 162 -24.77 3.62 8.04
C ALA A 162 -23.37 3.50 8.66
N LEU A 163 -23.32 3.69 9.98
CA LEU A 163 -22.14 3.38 10.78
C LEU A 163 -22.20 1.92 11.25
N VAL A 164 -21.26 1.09 10.81
CA VAL A 164 -21.06 -0.24 11.40
C VAL A 164 -20.45 -0.09 12.80
N THR A 165 -21.12 -0.62 13.81
CA THR A 165 -20.75 -0.50 15.22
C THR A 165 -19.95 -1.70 15.71
N SER A 166 -20.28 -2.91 15.25
CA SER A 166 -19.56 -4.15 15.55
C SER A 166 -19.81 -5.24 14.50
N LEU A 167 -18.93 -6.24 14.50
CA LEU A 167 -19.10 -7.50 13.77
C LEU A 167 -19.14 -8.64 14.79
N GLU A 168 -20.21 -9.44 14.73
CA GLU A 168 -20.34 -10.67 15.49
C GLU A 168 -19.80 -11.84 14.68
N VAL A 169 -18.76 -12.49 15.21
CA VAL A 169 -18.12 -13.65 14.58
C VAL A 169 -18.83 -14.91 15.08
N PRO A 170 -19.34 -15.77 14.17
CA PRO A 170 -20.10 -16.94 14.57
C PRO A 170 -19.20 -17.99 15.25
N SER A 171 -19.74 -18.67 16.27
CA SER A 171 -19.06 -19.80 16.93
C SER A 171 -18.90 -21.02 16.02
N SER A 172 -19.78 -21.16 15.03
CA SER A 172 -19.72 -22.23 14.02
C SER A 172 -19.18 -21.68 12.70
N PRO A 173 -18.25 -22.40 12.04
CA PRO A 173 -17.73 -22.00 10.73
C PRO A 173 -18.78 -22.10 9.61
N HIS A 174 -20.03 -22.46 9.90
CA HIS A 174 -21.10 -22.54 8.90
C HIS A 174 -22.23 -21.54 9.13
N ALA A 175 -22.27 -20.88 10.29
CA ALA A 175 -23.26 -19.86 10.61
C ALA A 175 -22.90 -18.50 9.96
N PRO A 176 -23.89 -17.63 9.68
CA PRO A 176 -23.64 -16.31 9.13
C PRO A 176 -22.95 -15.39 10.14
N TYR A 177 -22.26 -14.37 9.64
CA TYR A 177 -21.80 -13.23 10.42
C TYR A 177 -22.96 -12.25 10.61
N LEU A 178 -23.03 -11.58 11.76
CA LEU A 178 -23.96 -10.47 11.98
C LEU A 178 -23.20 -9.14 11.98
N VAL A 179 -23.48 -8.31 10.99
CA VAL A 179 -22.98 -6.93 10.91
C VAL A 179 -23.97 -6.03 11.62
N HIS A 180 -23.54 -5.42 12.71
CA HIS A 180 -24.35 -4.49 13.49
C HIS A 180 -24.07 -3.06 13.06
N TYR A 181 -25.13 -2.30 12.75
CA TYR A 181 -25.00 -0.92 12.26
C TYR A 181 -26.10 0.00 12.79
N THR A 182 -25.84 1.31 12.72
CA THR A 182 -26.81 2.36 13.04
C THR A 182 -26.96 3.32 11.86
N VAL A 183 -28.18 3.80 11.64
CA VAL A 183 -28.50 4.86 10.68
C VAL A 183 -28.78 6.11 11.49
N ASP A 184 -28.09 7.22 11.25
CA ASP A 184 -28.28 8.49 11.96
C ASP A 184 -28.32 8.36 13.50
N ASN A 185 -27.47 7.48 14.06
CA ASN A 185 -27.41 7.14 15.49
C ASN A 185 -28.72 6.60 16.10
N SER A 186 -29.61 6.03 15.28
CA SER A 186 -30.81 5.32 15.73
C SER A 186 -30.49 3.95 16.32
N THR A 187 -31.55 3.20 16.65
CA THR A 187 -31.49 1.79 17.07
C THR A 187 -30.58 0.95 16.16
N GLN A 188 -29.77 0.11 16.79
CA GLN A 188 -28.86 -0.84 16.14
C GLN A 188 -29.66 -1.89 15.36
N LYS A 189 -29.26 -2.11 14.11
CA LYS A 189 -29.82 -3.10 13.21
C LYS A 189 -28.76 -4.16 12.89
N PRO A 190 -29.10 -5.46 12.93
CA PRO A 190 -28.24 -6.52 12.43
C PRO A 190 -28.50 -6.79 10.94
N LEU A 191 -27.45 -7.14 10.19
CA LEU A 191 -27.54 -7.75 8.87
C LEU A 191 -26.75 -9.05 8.85
N ALA A 192 -27.43 -10.16 8.53
CA ALA A 192 -26.79 -11.46 8.38
C ALA A 192 -26.14 -11.60 7.00
N VAL A 193 -24.85 -11.91 6.98
CA VAL A 193 -24.06 -12.11 5.76
C VAL A 193 -23.18 -13.34 5.85
N ASP A 194 -22.75 -13.86 4.71
CA ASP A 194 -21.91 -15.05 4.66
C ASP A 194 -20.43 -14.70 4.76
N CYS A 195 -20.01 -13.57 4.20
CA CYS A 195 -18.63 -13.11 4.19
C CYS A 195 -18.56 -11.60 4.45
N VAL A 196 -17.42 -11.14 4.98
CA VAL A 196 -17.18 -9.72 5.29
C VAL A 196 -15.85 -9.25 4.71
N VAL A 197 -15.87 -8.13 3.99
CA VAL A 197 -14.67 -7.39 3.58
C VAL A 197 -14.54 -6.16 4.48
N GLY A 198 -13.52 -6.16 5.35
CA GLY A 198 -13.17 -5.03 6.20
C GLY A 198 -12.37 -3.99 5.42
N ALA A 199 -13.00 -2.87 5.07
CA ALA A 199 -12.43 -1.73 4.35
C ALA A 199 -12.56 -0.42 5.16
N ASP A 200 -12.72 -0.52 6.47
CA ASP A 200 -13.14 0.53 7.41
C ASP A 200 -11.97 1.34 7.99
N GLY A 201 -10.92 1.50 7.18
CA GLY A 201 -9.82 2.40 7.47
C GLY A 201 -8.89 1.93 8.59
N ALA A 202 -8.04 2.85 9.05
CA ALA A 202 -6.98 2.51 9.99
C ALA A 202 -7.50 2.10 11.39
N ASN A 203 -8.69 2.56 11.75
CA ASN A 203 -9.36 2.29 13.03
C ASN A 203 -10.35 1.13 12.96
N SER A 204 -10.14 0.21 12.00
CA SER A 204 -11.05 -0.89 11.65
C SER A 204 -11.65 -1.61 12.85
N LYS A 205 -12.99 -1.62 12.91
CA LYS A 205 -13.79 -2.40 13.85
C LYS A 205 -13.84 -3.86 13.41
N VAL A 206 -13.88 -4.12 12.10
CA VAL A 206 -13.83 -5.49 11.53
C VAL A 206 -12.55 -6.19 11.95
N ALA A 207 -11.40 -5.52 11.82
CA ALA A 207 -10.10 -6.06 12.24
C ALA A 207 -10.05 -6.36 13.74
N LYS A 208 -10.68 -5.53 14.59
CA LYS A 208 -10.78 -5.77 16.03
C LYS A 208 -11.62 -7.01 16.34
N SER A 209 -12.78 -7.16 15.69
CA SER A 209 -13.68 -8.32 15.89
C SER A 209 -13.03 -9.66 15.54
N ILE A 210 -12.11 -9.69 14.58
CA ILE A 210 -11.38 -10.92 14.23
C ILE A 210 -10.01 -11.03 14.93
N HIS A 211 -9.72 -10.19 15.92
CA HIS A 211 -8.42 -10.12 16.61
C HIS A 211 -7.22 -10.11 15.64
N ALA A 212 -7.25 -9.17 14.68
CA ALA A 212 -6.31 -9.11 13.56
C ALA A 212 -4.86 -8.75 13.95
N GLY A 213 -4.62 -8.43 15.23
CA GLY A 213 -3.38 -7.80 15.70
C GLY A 213 -3.32 -6.31 15.37
N ASN A 214 -2.42 -5.61 16.04
CA ASN A 214 -2.19 -4.18 15.84
C ASN A 214 -1.08 -3.94 14.80
N TYR A 215 -1.06 -2.74 14.23
CA TYR A 215 0.07 -2.18 13.51
C TYR A 215 0.43 -0.82 14.10
N ALA A 216 1.55 -0.27 13.65
CA ALA A 216 1.96 1.09 13.96
C ALA A 216 1.37 2.07 12.93
N CYS A 217 0.86 3.19 13.42
CA CYS A 217 0.33 4.26 12.58
C CYS A 217 1.14 5.54 12.72
N ALA A 218 1.58 6.12 11.62
CA ALA A 218 1.93 7.53 11.58
C ALA A 218 0.67 8.38 11.79
N ILE A 219 0.83 9.59 12.29
CA ILE A 219 -0.21 10.62 12.22
C ILE A 219 0.16 11.54 11.07
N ALA A 220 -0.74 11.70 10.10
CA ALA A 220 -0.65 12.77 9.10
C ALA A 220 -1.51 13.95 9.56
N PHE A 221 -1.00 15.15 9.35
CA PHE A 221 -1.68 16.41 9.65
C PHE A 221 -1.50 17.34 8.45
N GLN A 222 -2.57 17.99 8.02
CA GLN A 222 -2.50 18.94 6.91
C GLN A 222 -3.49 20.08 7.06
N GLU A 223 -3.15 21.18 6.41
CA GLU A 223 -4.01 22.33 6.16
C GLU A 223 -4.30 22.40 4.66
N ARG A 224 -5.58 22.56 4.30
CA ARG A 224 -5.96 23.02 2.97
C ARG A 224 -5.88 24.54 2.98
N ILE A 225 -5.01 25.10 2.14
CA ILE A 225 -4.77 26.55 2.07
C ILE A 225 -5.14 27.02 0.67
N ARG A 226 -6.23 27.79 0.57
CA ARG A 226 -6.63 28.46 -0.67
C ARG A 226 -5.67 29.63 -0.89
N LEU A 227 -4.97 29.63 -2.02
CA LEU A 227 -3.99 30.68 -2.36
C LEU A 227 -4.61 31.70 -3.33
N PRO A 228 -4.06 32.93 -3.41
CA PRO A 228 -4.33 33.83 -4.53
C PRO A 228 -3.97 33.20 -5.88
N ASP A 229 -4.68 33.54 -6.94
CA ASP A 229 -4.53 32.91 -8.26
C ASP A 229 -3.09 32.94 -8.80
N HIS A 230 -2.39 34.06 -8.65
CA HIS A 230 -0.99 34.19 -9.08
C HIS A 230 -0.04 33.25 -8.33
N LYS A 231 -0.34 32.88 -7.07
CA LYS A 231 0.44 31.87 -6.31
C LYS A 231 -0.01 30.45 -6.64
N MET A 232 -1.29 30.25 -6.99
CA MET A 232 -1.75 28.95 -7.49
C MET A 232 -1.11 28.59 -8.84
N GLU A 233 -0.78 29.57 -9.69
CA GLU A 233 -0.11 29.31 -10.97
C GLU A 233 1.26 28.64 -10.79
N TYR A 234 2.02 29.02 -9.75
CA TYR A 234 3.28 28.34 -9.40
C TYR A 234 3.08 26.84 -9.11
N TYR A 235 1.90 26.46 -8.63
CA TYR A 235 1.52 25.09 -8.29
C TYR A 235 0.64 24.41 -9.36
N ASN A 236 0.57 24.96 -10.58
CA ASN A 236 -0.29 24.44 -11.64
C ASN A 236 0.07 22.99 -12.05
N ASN A 237 1.36 22.68 -12.12
CA ASN A 237 1.89 21.35 -12.45
C ASN A 237 3.03 20.89 -11.51
N LEU A 238 3.15 21.52 -10.34
CA LEU A 238 4.24 21.32 -9.39
C LEU A 238 3.74 20.77 -8.05
N ALA A 239 4.41 19.73 -7.54
CA ALA A 239 4.31 19.27 -6.16
C ALA A 239 5.65 19.40 -5.43
N GLU A 240 5.63 19.62 -4.12
CA GLU A 240 6.86 19.78 -3.33
C GLU A 240 6.88 18.79 -2.16
N MET A 241 8.04 18.17 -1.93
CA MET A 241 8.32 17.26 -0.81
C MET A 241 9.48 17.82 0.00
N TYR A 242 9.30 17.93 1.31
CA TYR A 242 10.25 18.49 2.26
C TYR A 242 10.70 17.42 3.25
N VAL A 243 12.01 17.26 3.42
CA VAL A 243 12.58 16.32 4.39
C VAL A 243 13.47 17.06 5.38
N GLY A 244 13.37 16.70 6.66
CA GLY A 244 14.17 17.30 7.73
C GLY A 244 13.49 17.18 9.08
N ASN A 245 14.26 17.07 10.16
CA ASN A 245 13.70 16.87 11.51
C ASN A 245 12.74 17.97 11.98
N ASP A 246 12.90 19.20 11.46
CA ASP A 246 12.04 20.35 11.75
C ASP A 246 10.65 20.23 11.11
N VAL A 247 10.53 19.47 10.01
CA VAL A 247 9.25 19.22 9.34
C VAL A 247 8.72 17.81 9.59
N SER A 248 9.58 16.81 9.68
CA SER A 248 9.26 15.44 10.07
C SER A 248 10.52 14.61 10.41
N PRO A 249 10.60 14.01 11.61
CA PRO A 249 11.77 13.26 12.05
C PRO A 249 11.87 11.84 11.49
N ASP A 250 10.85 11.33 10.81
CA ASP A 250 10.78 9.94 10.32
C ASP A 250 9.87 9.75 9.10
N PHE A 251 9.36 10.86 8.55
CA PHE A 251 8.55 10.92 7.34
C PHE A 251 8.95 12.19 6.56
N TYR A 252 8.03 12.78 5.80
CA TYR A 252 8.23 14.01 5.06
C TYR A 252 7.03 14.95 5.21
N ALA A 253 7.24 16.21 4.84
CA ALA A 253 6.19 17.21 4.66
C ALA A 253 5.95 17.49 3.17
N TRP A 254 4.78 18.02 2.83
CA TRP A 254 4.37 18.18 1.44
C TRP A 254 3.64 19.49 1.19
N VAL A 255 3.72 19.95 -0.06
CA VAL A 255 2.81 20.93 -0.65
C VAL A 255 2.25 20.33 -1.93
N PHE A 256 0.99 19.92 -1.89
CA PHE A 256 0.35 19.18 -2.97
C PHE A 256 -0.82 19.95 -3.57
N PRO A 257 -0.80 20.24 -4.88
CA PRO A 257 -1.82 21.08 -5.49
C PRO A 257 -3.14 20.35 -5.71
N LYS A 258 -4.22 21.14 -5.68
CA LYS A 258 -5.60 20.77 -6.02
C LYS A 258 -6.17 21.79 -7.00
N CYS A 259 -7.49 21.79 -7.17
CA CYS A 259 -8.18 22.68 -8.10
C CYS A 259 -7.97 24.16 -7.76
N ASP A 260 -8.03 24.56 -6.49
CA ASP A 260 -8.11 25.96 -6.04
C ASP A 260 -7.34 26.22 -4.73
N HIS A 261 -6.58 25.22 -4.27
CA HIS A 261 -5.83 25.26 -3.03
C HIS A 261 -4.65 24.29 -3.09
N VAL A 262 -3.76 24.40 -2.11
CA VAL A 262 -2.72 23.41 -1.82
C VAL A 262 -3.02 22.71 -0.50
N ALA A 263 -2.65 21.43 -0.41
CA ALA A 263 -2.55 20.73 0.86
C ALA A 263 -1.12 20.88 1.38
N VAL A 264 -0.95 21.61 2.49
CA VAL A 264 0.32 21.76 3.19
C VAL A 264 0.27 20.90 4.45
N GLY A 265 1.11 19.88 4.51
CA GLY A 265 1.03 18.92 5.61
C GLY A 265 2.33 18.23 5.93
N THR A 266 2.29 17.46 7.01
CA THR A 266 3.39 16.62 7.48
C THR A 266 2.85 15.34 8.11
N GLY A 267 3.71 14.34 8.26
CA GLY A 267 3.42 13.13 9.01
C GLY A 267 4.54 12.75 9.97
N THR A 268 4.23 11.95 10.98
CA THR A 268 5.26 11.32 11.82
C THR A 268 4.76 10.05 12.49
N LEU A 269 5.64 9.07 12.66
CA LEU A 269 5.38 7.85 13.44
C LEU A 269 5.78 8.01 14.90
N ARG A 270 6.92 8.67 15.17
CA ARG A 270 7.57 8.77 16.48
C ARG A 270 7.10 9.97 17.29
N SER A 271 6.97 11.14 16.67
CA SER A 271 6.78 12.42 17.37
C SER A 271 5.33 12.93 17.28
N LYS A 272 4.35 12.04 17.48
CA LYS A 272 2.93 12.36 17.26
C LYS A 272 2.41 13.53 18.12
N LYS A 273 2.99 13.73 19.31
CA LYS A 273 2.66 14.85 20.21
C LYS A 273 3.12 16.19 19.64
N ASP A 274 4.19 16.19 18.85
CA ASP A 274 4.82 17.37 18.26
C ASP A 274 4.27 17.68 16.87
N ILE A 275 3.22 16.97 16.41
CA ILE A 275 2.70 17.12 15.05
C ILE A 275 2.35 18.57 14.68
N LYS A 276 1.88 19.37 15.65
CA LYS A 276 1.60 20.79 15.44
C LYS A 276 2.88 21.62 15.32
N LEU A 277 3.93 21.29 16.06
CA LEU A 277 5.23 21.93 15.94
C LEU A 277 5.84 21.63 14.56
N LEU A 278 5.77 20.38 14.13
CA LEU A 278 6.21 19.96 12.80
C LEU A 278 5.41 20.65 11.68
N GLN A 279 4.09 20.81 11.86
CA GLN A 279 3.27 21.61 10.95
C GLN A 279 3.74 23.06 10.89
N SER A 280 4.05 23.69 12.03
CA SER A 280 4.61 25.04 12.06
C SER A 280 5.96 25.12 11.34
N GLY A 281 6.80 24.08 11.45
CA GLY A 281 8.06 23.95 10.72
C GLY A 281 7.86 23.99 9.20
N ILE A 282 6.94 23.17 8.66
CA ILE A 282 6.65 23.23 7.21
C ILE A 282 6.05 24.59 6.83
N ARG A 283 5.13 25.15 7.62
CA ARG A 283 4.56 26.48 7.35
C ARG A 283 5.65 27.56 7.28
N ALA A 284 6.66 27.50 8.14
CA ALA A 284 7.79 28.42 8.09
C ALA A 284 8.59 28.27 6.79
N ARG A 285 8.91 27.03 6.39
CA ARG A 285 9.64 26.74 5.14
C ARG A 285 8.90 27.20 3.88
N VAL A 286 7.57 27.20 3.89
CA VAL A 286 6.77 27.56 2.71
C VAL A 286 6.15 28.96 2.78
N LEU A 287 6.44 29.74 3.82
CA LEU A 287 5.75 31.00 4.11
C LEU A 287 5.65 31.95 2.90
N PRO A 288 6.75 32.24 2.15
CA PRO A 288 6.65 33.12 0.98
C PRO A 288 5.69 32.59 -0.11
N LYS A 289 5.60 31.26 -0.25
CA LYS A 289 4.77 30.58 -1.26
C LYS A 289 3.29 30.54 -0.87
N ILE A 290 2.97 30.61 0.42
CA ILE A 290 1.59 30.52 0.93
C ILE A 290 1.04 31.84 1.50
N GLU A 291 1.87 32.89 1.57
CA GLU A 291 1.45 34.21 2.06
C GLU A 291 0.25 34.74 1.26
N GLY A 292 -0.70 35.37 1.94
CA GLY A 292 -2.00 35.76 1.39
C GLY A 292 -3.00 34.60 1.27
N GLY A 293 -2.59 33.37 1.54
CA GLY A 293 -3.45 32.20 1.55
C GLY A 293 -4.35 32.11 2.78
N LYS A 294 -5.56 31.56 2.60
CA LYS A 294 -6.54 31.31 3.65
C LYS A 294 -6.62 29.83 3.96
N VAL A 295 -6.41 29.45 5.22
CA VAL A 295 -6.68 28.08 5.69
C VAL A 295 -8.18 27.83 5.64
N ILE A 296 -8.61 26.88 4.80
CA ILE A 296 -10.02 26.52 4.62
C ILE A 296 -10.40 25.23 5.36
N LYS A 297 -9.40 24.41 5.72
CA LYS A 297 -9.62 23.16 6.47
C LYS A 297 -8.34 22.72 7.17
N VAL A 298 -8.48 22.19 8.38
CA VAL A 298 -7.41 21.56 9.15
C VAL A 298 -7.81 20.10 9.40
N GLU A 299 -6.90 19.18 9.13
CA GLU A 299 -7.23 17.77 9.04
C GLU A 299 -6.11 16.89 9.62
N ALA A 300 -6.47 15.77 10.26
CA ALA A 300 -5.51 14.77 10.70
C ALA A 300 -6.05 13.35 10.51
N HIS A 301 -5.17 12.39 10.20
CA HIS A 301 -5.55 10.99 10.03
C HIS A 301 -4.41 10.02 10.37
N PRO A 302 -4.69 8.87 11.01
CA PRO A 302 -3.70 7.81 11.15
C PRO A 302 -3.39 7.13 9.82
N ILE A 303 -2.12 6.86 9.55
CA ILE A 303 -1.62 6.15 8.37
C ILE A 303 -0.94 4.85 8.84
N PRO A 304 -1.48 3.67 8.51
CA PRO A 304 -0.91 2.40 8.95
C PRO A 304 0.28 1.97 8.08
N GLU A 305 1.47 1.93 8.65
CA GLU A 305 2.70 1.79 7.85
C GLU A 305 3.19 0.35 7.65
N HIS A 306 2.38 -0.65 8.02
CA HIS A 306 2.69 -2.04 7.69
C HIS A 306 1.45 -2.93 7.73
N PRO A 307 1.47 -4.06 6.99
CA PRO A 307 0.40 -5.04 7.04
C PRO A 307 0.14 -5.57 8.45
N ARG A 308 -1.13 -5.80 8.79
CA ARG A 308 -1.49 -6.47 10.04
C ARG A 308 -0.97 -7.91 10.08
N PRO A 309 -0.70 -8.47 11.29
CA PRO A 309 -0.34 -9.87 11.44
C PRO A 309 -1.37 -10.84 10.83
N THR A 310 -2.66 -10.56 11.04
CA THR A 310 -3.77 -11.31 10.43
C THR A 310 -4.56 -10.41 9.49
N ARG A 311 -4.73 -10.86 8.24
CA ARG A 311 -5.49 -10.13 7.20
C ARG A 311 -6.68 -10.92 6.67
N VAL A 312 -6.74 -12.21 6.98
CA VAL A 312 -7.84 -13.13 6.68
C VAL A 312 -8.06 -14.01 7.91
N ARG A 313 -9.32 -14.14 8.35
CA ARG A 313 -9.75 -15.07 9.42
C ARG A 313 -11.22 -15.43 9.22
N GLY A 314 -11.55 -16.72 9.26
CA GLY A 314 -12.83 -17.24 8.80
C GLY A 314 -13.14 -16.76 7.38
N ARG A 315 -14.37 -16.35 7.13
CA ARG A 315 -14.78 -15.70 5.88
C ARG A 315 -14.70 -14.16 5.97
N VAL A 316 -13.71 -13.64 6.69
CA VAL A 316 -13.43 -12.22 6.79
C VAL A 316 -12.07 -11.91 6.16
N ALA A 317 -12.03 -10.94 5.26
CA ALA A 317 -10.80 -10.42 4.66
C ALA A 317 -10.67 -8.91 4.90
N LEU A 318 -9.46 -8.44 5.19
CA LEU A 318 -9.15 -7.02 5.33
C LEU A 318 -8.49 -6.49 4.05
N VAL A 319 -8.81 -5.25 3.69
CA VAL A 319 -8.26 -4.53 2.52
C VAL A 319 -7.83 -3.10 2.89
N GLY A 320 -7.01 -2.46 2.05
CA GLY A 320 -6.52 -1.10 2.24
C GLY A 320 -5.93 -0.81 3.61
N ASP A 321 -6.24 0.34 4.19
CA ASP A 321 -5.75 0.76 5.51
C ASP A 321 -6.16 -0.22 6.62
N ALA A 322 -7.30 -0.89 6.50
CA ALA A 322 -7.72 -1.90 7.50
C ALA A 322 -6.75 -3.09 7.52
N ALA A 323 -6.19 -3.47 6.37
CA ALA A 323 -5.14 -4.48 6.25
C ALA A 323 -3.72 -3.94 6.49
N GLY A 324 -3.53 -2.62 6.49
CA GLY A 324 -2.21 -1.99 6.62
C GLY A 324 -1.44 -1.86 5.30
N TYR A 325 -2.15 -1.73 4.17
CA TYR A 325 -1.55 -1.64 2.84
C TYR A 325 -1.22 -0.21 2.41
N VAL A 326 -0.57 0.55 3.28
CA VAL A 326 0.07 1.82 2.91
C VAL A 326 1.57 1.60 2.82
N THR A 327 2.18 2.08 1.75
CA THR A 327 3.62 1.95 1.59
C THR A 327 4.38 2.93 2.45
N LYS A 328 5.44 2.43 3.09
CA LYS A 328 6.45 3.24 3.77
C LYS A 328 7.23 4.08 2.76
N CYS A 329 7.99 5.05 3.26
CA CYS A 329 8.75 6.03 2.48
C CYS A 329 7.87 7.03 1.70
N SER A 330 6.84 6.59 0.99
CA SER A 330 5.99 7.44 0.13
C SER A 330 4.59 7.74 0.68
N GLY A 331 4.15 7.09 1.75
CA GLY A 331 2.81 7.30 2.32
C GLY A 331 1.64 6.92 1.39
N GLU A 332 1.92 6.22 0.29
CA GLU A 332 0.93 5.97 -0.73
C GLU A 332 -0.04 4.86 -0.31
N GLY A 333 -1.33 5.19 -0.25
CA GLY A 333 -2.36 4.24 0.13
C GLY A 333 -3.52 4.11 -0.86
N ILE A 334 -3.79 5.10 -1.72
CA ILE A 334 -5.02 5.11 -2.55
C ILE A 334 -5.02 3.94 -3.54
N TYR A 335 -3.94 3.80 -4.34
CA TYR A 335 -3.82 2.71 -5.30
C TYR A 335 -3.92 1.35 -4.61
N PHE A 336 -3.11 1.11 -3.56
CA PHE A 336 -3.10 -0.16 -2.86
C PHE A 336 -4.42 -0.47 -2.15
N ALA A 337 -5.13 0.54 -1.66
CA ALA A 337 -6.49 0.41 -1.13
C ALA A 337 -7.45 -0.08 -2.22
N ALA A 338 -7.57 0.65 -3.33
CA ALA A 338 -8.46 0.28 -4.43
C ALA A 338 -8.09 -1.09 -5.02
N LYS A 339 -6.79 -1.34 -5.23
CA LYS A 339 -6.28 -2.58 -5.81
C LYS A 339 -6.51 -3.80 -4.91
N SER A 340 -6.25 -3.68 -3.61
CA SER A 340 -6.53 -4.78 -2.67
C SER A 340 -8.03 -5.06 -2.57
N GLY A 341 -8.86 -4.01 -2.58
CA GLY A 341 -10.31 -4.12 -2.65
C GLY A 341 -10.77 -4.93 -3.86
N ARG A 342 -10.37 -4.49 -5.06
CA ARG A 342 -10.69 -5.18 -6.31
C ARG A 342 -10.23 -6.63 -6.31
N MET A 343 -8.96 -6.88 -5.94
CA MET A 343 -8.39 -8.24 -5.89
C MET A 343 -9.14 -9.14 -4.90
N CYS A 344 -9.54 -8.61 -3.74
CA CYS A 344 -10.33 -9.35 -2.76
C CYS A 344 -11.73 -9.69 -3.30
N GLY A 345 -12.41 -8.72 -3.92
CA GLY A 345 -13.72 -8.96 -4.53
C GLY A 345 -13.67 -10.00 -5.65
N GLU A 346 -12.71 -9.88 -6.57
CA GLU A 346 -12.49 -10.86 -7.65
C GLU A 346 -12.15 -12.25 -7.10
N ALA A 347 -11.36 -12.33 -6.02
CA ALA A 347 -11.05 -13.59 -5.36
C ALA A 347 -12.28 -14.25 -4.74
N ILE A 348 -13.16 -13.48 -4.09
CA ILE A 348 -14.43 -13.98 -3.56
C ILE A 348 -15.32 -14.48 -4.69
N VAL A 349 -15.44 -13.73 -5.80
CA VAL A 349 -16.21 -14.14 -6.98
C VAL A 349 -15.71 -15.46 -7.55
N ARG A 350 -14.39 -15.61 -7.74
CA ARG A 350 -13.80 -16.88 -8.21
C ARG A 350 -14.05 -18.03 -7.23
N ALA A 351 -13.76 -17.82 -5.94
CA ALA A 351 -13.92 -18.84 -4.91
C ALA A 351 -15.36 -19.31 -4.70
N SER A 352 -16.32 -18.41 -4.94
CA SER A 352 -17.76 -18.65 -4.79
C SER A 352 -18.43 -19.06 -6.10
N GLU A 353 -17.69 -19.24 -7.19
CA GLU A 353 -18.24 -19.59 -8.51
C GLU A 353 -19.34 -18.60 -8.95
N GLY A 354 -19.05 -17.29 -8.86
CA GLY A 354 -20.04 -16.25 -9.20
C GLY A 354 -21.16 -16.11 -8.14
N GLY A 355 -20.85 -16.39 -6.88
CA GLY A 355 -21.77 -16.30 -5.75
C GLY A 355 -22.66 -17.53 -5.53
N ASP A 356 -22.51 -18.60 -6.30
CA ASP A 356 -23.34 -19.82 -6.17
C ASP A 356 -22.85 -20.80 -5.09
N ARG A 357 -21.67 -20.53 -4.51
CA ARG A 357 -21.04 -21.40 -3.52
C ARG A 357 -20.52 -20.63 -2.31
N MET A 358 -20.67 -21.24 -1.13
CA MET A 358 -20.04 -20.75 0.10
C MET A 358 -18.51 -20.83 0.02
N ILE A 359 -17.82 -19.82 0.54
CA ILE A 359 -16.34 -19.78 0.60
C ILE A 359 -15.80 -20.21 1.97
N SER A 360 -14.52 -20.55 2.07
CA SER A 360 -13.83 -20.78 3.34
C SER A 360 -12.66 -19.81 3.57
N GLU A 361 -12.04 -19.88 4.75
CA GLU A 361 -10.83 -19.11 5.05
C GLU A 361 -9.68 -19.48 4.09
N GLU A 362 -9.56 -20.76 3.74
CA GLU A 362 -8.55 -21.28 2.82
C GLU A 362 -8.72 -20.71 1.42
N ASP A 363 -9.95 -20.47 0.97
CA ASP A 363 -10.20 -19.82 -0.32
C ASP A 363 -9.72 -18.38 -0.30
N LEU A 364 -10.05 -17.61 0.74
CA LEU A 364 -9.58 -16.23 0.88
C LEU A 364 -8.05 -16.17 0.98
N LYS A 365 -7.42 -17.12 1.69
CA LYS A 365 -5.97 -17.23 1.76
C LYS A 365 -5.35 -17.54 0.40
N ARG A 366 -5.94 -18.49 -0.35
CA ARG A 366 -5.43 -18.96 -1.65
C ARG A 366 -5.65 -17.95 -2.77
N GLU A 367 -6.87 -17.44 -2.91
CA GLU A 367 -7.30 -16.65 -4.07
C GLU A 367 -7.01 -15.15 -3.90
N TYR A 368 -6.93 -14.64 -2.66
CA TYR A 368 -6.67 -13.23 -2.37
C TYR A 368 -5.30 -13.02 -1.70
N LEU A 369 -5.09 -13.58 -0.50
CA LEU A 369 -3.93 -13.20 0.31
C LEU A 369 -2.60 -13.61 -0.35
N LYS A 370 -2.54 -14.84 -0.87
CA LYS A 370 -1.37 -15.36 -1.58
C LYS A 370 -1.05 -14.52 -2.82
N GLU A 371 -2.05 -14.20 -3.63
CA GLU A 371 -1.87 -13.40 -4.85
C GLU A 371 -1.45 -11.95 -4.54
N TRP A 372 -2.03 -11.35 -3.49
CA TRP A 372 -1.61 -10.03 -3.02
C TRP A 372 -0.15 -10.04 -2.55
N ASP A 373 0.21 -11.00 -1.70
CA ASP A 373 1.56 -11.08 -1.14
C ASP A 373 2.58 -11.39 -2.24
N ALA A 374 2.29 -12.33 -3.15
CA ALA A 374 3.15 -12.64 -4.29
C ALA A 374 3.44 -11.40 -5.15
N LYS A 375 2.45 -10.53 -5.33
CA LYS A 375 2.57 -9.34 -6.17
C LYS A 375 3.26 -8.16 -5.50
N TYR A 376 2.99 -7.92 -4.21
CA TYR A 376 3.35 -6.65 -3.58
C TYR A 376 4.28 -6.77 -2.37
N ILE A 377 4.43 -7.93 -1.73
CA ILE A 377 5.19 -8.00 -0.46
C ILE A 377 6.63 -7.52 -0.59
N ASN A 378 7.26 -7.78 -1.74
CA ASN A 378 8.63 -7.34 -2.02
C ASN A 378 8.71 -5.82 -2.19
N THR A 379 7.71 -5.19 -2.80
CA THR A 379 7.61 -3.72 -2.88
C THR A 379 7.51 -3.11 -1.47
N PHE A 380 6.65 -3.67 -0.60
CA PHE A 380 6.53 -3.18 0.78
C PHE A 380 7.83 -3.33 1.58
N ARG A 381 8.52 -4.48 1.45
CA ARG A 381 9.82 -4.72 2.11
C ARG A 381 10.90 -3.77 1.60
N PHE A 382 10.97 -3.55 0.29
CA PHE A 382 11.93 -2.63 -0.31
C PHE A 382 11.71 -1.19 0.19
N LEU A 383 10.47 -0.72 0.20
CA LEU A 383 10.14 0.63 0.67
C LEU A 383 10.35 0.82 2.19
N ASP A 384 10.15 -0.23 2.99
CA ASP A 384 10.51 -0.23 4.42
C ASP A 384 12.03 -0.11 4.62
N LEU A 385 12.82 -0.80 3.80
CA LEU A 385 14.28 -0.66 3.82
C LEU A 385 14.71 0.77 3.47
N LEU A 386 14.17 1.36 2.39
CA LEU A 386 14.48 2.74 2.01
C LEU A 386 14.12 3.73 3.13
N GLN A 387 12.96 3.55 3.78
CA GLN A 387 12.57 4.39 4.91
C GLN A 387 13.59 4.31 6.04
N LYS A 388 14.02 3.09 6.42
CA LYS A 388 15.01 2.88 7.49
C LYS A 388 16.36 3.52 7.18
N VAL A 389 16.80 3.47 5.93
CA VAL A 389 18.08 4.05 5.50
C VAL A 389 18.02 5.58 5.50
N PHE A 390 17.02 6.16 4.85
CA PHE A 390 17.05 7.60 4.52
C PHE A 390 16.33 8.50 5.53
N TYR A 391 15.40 7.97 6.33
CA TYR A 391 14.60 8.77 7.28
C TYR A 391 15.11 8.65 8.73
N GLY A 392 16.33 8.15 8.93
CA GLY A 392 16.93 8.02 10.25
C GLY A 392 17.44 9.33 10.84
N ASN A 393 18.05 10.19 10.02
CA ASN A 393 18.62 11.48 10.44
C ASN A 393 18.72 12.45 9.25
N ASN A 394 19.12 13.71 9.50
CA ASN A 394 19.22 14.72 8.46
C ASN A 394 20.31 14.42 7.42
N ALA A 395 21.47 13.88 7.81
CA ALA A 395 22.52 13.51 6.86
C ALA A 395 22.04 12.48 5.83
N ALA A 396 21.29 11.47 6.27
CA ALA A 396 20.70 10.49 5.36
C ALA A 396 19.62 11.12 4.46
N ARG A 397 18.88 12.11 4.93
CA ARG A 397 17.90 12.86 4.12
C ARG A 397 18.58 13.75 3.07
N GLU A 398 19.70 14.39 3.41
CA GLU A 398 20.52 15.10 2.42
C GLU A 398 20.92 14.14 1.30
N ALA A 399 21.42 12.95 1.66
CA ALA A 399 21.79 11.95 0.69
C ALA A 399 20.62 11.48 -0.18
N LEU A 400 19.43 11.31 0.41
CA LEU A 400 18.21 11.02 -0.35
C LEU A 400 17.93 12.11 -1.40
N VAL A 401 17.99 13.39 -1.02
CA VAL A 401 17.73 14.49 -1.94
C VAL A 401 18.80 14.55 -3.04
N GLU A 402 20.07 14.36 -2.70
CA GLU A 402 21.17 14.29 -3.68
C GLU A 402 20.95 13.17 -4.70
N LEU A 403 20.57 11.98 -4.23
CA LEU A 403 20.27 10.82 -5.09
C LEU A 403 19.07 11.05 -6.01
N CYS A 404 18.04 11.75 -5.54
CA CYS A 404 16.93 12.15 -6.37
C CYS A 404 17.36 13.06 -7.54
N GLY A 405 18.55 13.67 -7.49
CA GLY A 405 19.10 14.48 -8.59
C GLY A 405 19.60 13.64 -9.77
N ASP A 406 19.88 12.35 -9.57
CA ASP A 406 20.37 11.46 -10.61
C ASP A 406 19.24 10.96 -11.50
N GLU A 407 19.36 11.16 -12.82
CA GLU A 407 18.32 10.80 -13.79
C GLU A 407 17.98 9.30 -13.80
N TYR A 408 18.95 8.42 -13.53
CA TYR A 408 18.67 6.98 -13.44
C TYR A 408 17.78 6.68 -12.23
N VAL A 409 18.06 7.29 -11.07
CA VAL A 409 17.20 7.20 -9.89
C VAL A 409 15.80 7.75 -10.18
N GLN A 410 15.69 8.90 -10.84
CA GLN A 410 14.39 9.47 -11.24
C GLN A 410 13.62 8.49 -12.13
N ARG A 411 14.23 7.99 -13.20
CA ARG A 411 13.61 7.04 -14.14
C ARG A 411 13.12 5.79 -13.42
N MET A 412 13.98 5.15 -12.63
CA MET A 412 13.62 3.94 -11.87
C MET A 412 12.46 4.19 -10.91
N THR A 413 12.43 5.37 -10.27
CA THR A 413 11.36 5.75 -9.35
C THR A 413 10.04 6.00 -10.07
N PHE A 414 10.03 6.79 -11.14
CA PHE A 414 8.79 7.11 -11.86
C PHE A 414 8.22 5.92 -12.64
N GLU A 415 9.06 5.12 -13.31
CA GLU A 415 8.59 3.88 -13.95
C GLU A 415 7.96 2.94 -12.90
N SER A 416 8.58 2.83 -11.73
CA SER A 416 8.04 2.00 -10.65
C SER A 416 6.77 2.57 -10.04
N TYR A 417 6.72 3.88 -9.84
CA TYR A 417 5.61 4.56 -9.20
C TYR A 417 4.39 4.65 -10.12
N LEU A 418 4.53 5.12 -11.36
CA LEU A 418 3.41 5.39 -12.26
C LEU A 418 2.72 4.12 -12.74
N TYR A 419 3.47 3.02 -12.88
CA TYR A 419 2.97 1.76 -13.42
C TYR A 419 2.88 0.63 -12.38
N LYS A 420 3.36 0.85 -11.16
CA LYS A 420 3.35 -0.13 -10.05
C LYS A 420 3.96 -1.47 -10.42
N LYS A 421 5.01 -1.42 -11.24
CA LYS A 421 5.85 -2.54 -11.67
C LYS A 421 7.29 -2.17 -11.38
N LEU A 422 8.11 -3.08 -10.86
CA LEU A 422 9.53 -2.77 -10.67
C LEU A 422 10.15 -2.42 -12.03
N ALA A 423 10.74 -1.23 -12.10
CA ALA A 423 11.46 -0.78 -13.27
C ALA A 423 12.58 -1.77 -13.62
N THR A 424 12.80 -1.99 -14.91
CA THR A 424 13.91 -2.82 -15.36
C THR A 424 15.20 -2.02 -15.22
N GLY A 425 16.05 -2.46 -14.30
CA GLY A 425 17.40 -1.93 -14.13
C GLY A 425 18.35 -2.44 -15.21
N ASN A 426 19.57 -1.91 -15.20
CA ASN A 426 20.69 -2.55 -15.89
C ASN A 426 21.88 -2.67 -14.91
N PRO A 427 22.73 -3.71 -15.04
CA PRO A 427 23.74 -4.01 -14.01
C PRO A 427 24.69 -2.85 -13.69
N TRP A 428 25.06 -2.06 -14.71
CA TRP A 428 25.95 -0.91 -14.55
C TRP A 428 25.28 0.27 -13.85
N GLY A 429 24.03 0.57 -14.22
CA GLY A 429 23.22 1.62 -13.61
C GLY A 429 22.89 1.30 -12.15
N ASP A 430 22.55 0.04 -11.85
CA ASP A 430 22.28 -0.42 -10.49
C ASP A 430 23.55 -0.37 -9.62
N LEU A 431 24.70 -0.78 -10.16
CA LEU A 431 25.99 -0.65 -9.46
C LEU A 431 26.36 0.82 -9.21
N LYS A 432 26.18 1.68 -10.22
CA LYS A 432 26.42 3.13 -10.10
C LYS A 432 25.51 3.74 -9.04
N MET A 433 24.21 3.43 -9.05
CA MET A 433 23.25 3.88 -8.04
C MET A 433 23.66 3.44 -6.63
N LEU A 434 24.07 2.17 -6.46
CA LEU A 434 24.55 1.66 -5.18
C LEU A 434 25.82 2.39 -4.70
N SER A 435 26.81 2.54 -5.58
CA SER A 435 28.05 3.28 -5.26
C SER A 435 27.77 4.76 -4.94
N GLY A 436 26.85 5.39 -5.68
CA GLY A 436 26.42 6.76 -5.46
C GLY A 436 25.70 6.93 -4.13
N THR A 437 24.87 5.95 -3.77
CA THR A 437 24.17 5.91 -2.48
C THR A 437 25.15 5.82 -1.32
N ILE A 438 26.12 4.90 -1.39
CA ILE A 438 27.16 4.77 -0.37
C ILE A 438 28.00 6.05 -0.28
N GLY A 439 28.44 6.57 -1.43
CA GLY A 439 29.25 7.79 -1.49
C GLY A 439 28.53 9.02 -0.92
N SER A 440 27.27 9.20 -1.26
CA SER A 440 26.43 10.30 -0.75
C SER A 440 26.19 10.16 0.76
N LEU A 441 25.83 8.96 1.24
CA LEU A 441 25.70 8.71 2.68
C LEU A 441 27.00 8.99 3.44
N VAL A 442 28.17 8.61 2.91
CA VAL A 442 29.46 8.90 3.54
C VAL A 442 29.72 10.40 3.57
N ARG A 443 29.57 11.10 2.43
CA ARG A 443 29.76 12.56 2.34
C ARG A 443 28.84 13.31 3.30
N CYS A 444 27.54 13.03 3.26
CA CYS A 444 26.56 13.71 4.10
C CYS A 444 26.73 13.39 5.60
N ASN A 445 27.20 12.18 5.96
CA ASN A 445 27.52 11.88 7.36
C ASN A 445 28.77 12.63 7.84
N LEU A 446 29.79 12.79 6.99
CA LEU A 446 30.97 13.59 7.31
C LEU A 446 30.59 15.06 7.51
N VAL A 447 29.87 15.65 6.55
CA VAL A 447 29.39 17.04 6.63
C VAL A 447 28.42 17.24 7.79
N GLY A 448 27.51 16.28 8.02
CA GLY A 448 26.56 16.32 9.14
C GLY A 448 27.25 16.35 10.50
N ARG A 449 28.33 15.56 10.67
CA ARG A 449 29.17 15.61 11.89
C ARG A 449 29.88 16.95 12.04
N GLU A 450 30.42 17.52 10.96
CA GLU A 450 31.05 18.84 11.00
C GLU A 450 30.05 19.96 11.36
N MET A 451 28.82 19.89 10.84
CA MET A 451 27.75 20.86 11.16
C MET A 451 27.24 20.73 12.61
N GLU A 452 27.14 19.51 13.16
CA GLU A 452 26.80 19.29 14.56
C GLU A 452 27.89 19.84 15.50
N VAL A 453 29.17 19.60 15.18
CA VAL A 453 30.31 20.16 15.91
C VAL A 453 30.35 21.68 15.79
N PHE A 454 30.09 22.23 14.59
CA PHE A 454 30.01 23.67 14.37
C PHE A 454 28.87 24.30 15.19
N ASN A 455 27.67 23.72 15.15
CA ASN A 455 26.53 24.21 15.95
C ASN A 455 26.80 24.14 17.45
N GLN A 456 27.45 23.08 17.96
CA GLN A 456 27.88 23.02 19.37
C GLN A 456 28.91 24.09 19.70
N SER A 457 29.87 24.35 18.81
CA SER A 457 30.89 25.39 19.00
C SER A 457 30.33 26.81 18.94
N VAL A 458 29.28 27.03 18.14
CA VAL A 458 28.56 28.30 18.04
C VAL A 458 27.65 28.49 19.25
N LEU A 459 26.91 27.45 19.66
CA LEU A 459 26.12 27.47 20.90
C LEU A 459 27.01 27.72 22.13
N ALA A 460 28.20 27.13 22.21
CA ALA A 460 29.15 27.37 23.29
C ALA A 460 29.78 28.78 23.27
N LYS A 461 29.64 29.54 22.18
CA LYS A 461 30.06 30.96 22.09
C LYS A 461 28.92 31.94 22.35
N VAL A 462 27.67 31.45 22.39
CA VAL A 462 26.45 32.24 22.58
C VAL A 462 25.86 32.04 23.98
N VAL A 463 26.32 31.04 24.74
CA VAL A 463 25.97 30.79 26.16
C VAL A 463 27.04 31.35 27.10
#